data_AF-A0A4Q3TWB1-F1
#
_entry.id   AF-A0A4Q3TWB1-F1
#
_cell.length_a   1.000
_cell.length_b   1.000
_cell.length_c   1.000
_cell.angle_alpha   90.00
_cell.angle_beta   90.00
_cell.angle_gamma   90.00
#
_symmetry.space_group_name_H-M   'P 1'
#
loop_
_entity.id
_entity.type
_entity.pdbx_description
1 polymer ?
#
loop_
_entity_poly.entity_id
_entity_poly.type
_entity_poly.pdbx_seq_one_letter_code
_entity_poly.pdbx_strand_id
1 'polypeptide(L)' 'PGYGFERHFGYPTPSHMVALQALGPCPEHRRSYGPVKAFFEQPSLL' A
#
# COMPACT_ATOMS: atom_id res chain seq x y z
N PRO A 1 -3.74 -10.27 6.36
CA PRO A 1 -5.15 -9.92 6.65
C PRO A 1 -5.29 -8.42 6.90
N GLY A 2 -6.45 -7.80 6.61
CA GLY A 2 -6.69 -6.37 6.87
C GLY A 2 -6.63 -5.45 5.65
N TYR A 3 -6.05 -5.88 4.52
CA TYR A 3 -6.03 -5.09 3.28
C TYR A 3 -7.32 -5.18 2.45
N GLY A 4 -8.17 -6.19 2.70
CA GLY A 4 -9.42 -6.41 1.95
C GLY A 4 -9.23 -6.97 0.54
N PHE A 5 -8.10 -7.64 0.26
CA PHE A 5 -7.76 -8.17 -1.07
C PHE A 5 -8.86 -9.06 -1.67
N GLU A 6 -9.62 -9.77 -0.85
CA GLU A 6 -10.74 -10.61 -1.26
C GLU A 6 -11.88 -9.82 -1.93
N ARG A 7 -11.93 -8.49 -1.74
CA ARG A 7 -12.98 -7.62 -2.28
C ARG A 7 -12.55 -6.84 -3.52
N HIS A 8 -11.29 -6.41 -3.57
CA HIS A 8 -10.80 -5.49 -4.60
C HIS A 8 -9.56 -6.00 -5.34
N PHE A 9 -9.09 -7.22 -5.07
CA PHE A 9 -8.05 -7.91 -5.84
C PHE A 9 -6.74 -7.13 -6.02
N GLY A 10 -6.40 -6.26 -5.07
CA GLY A 10 -5.19 -5.43 -5.13
C GLY A 10 -5.31 -4.14 -5.96
N TYR A 11 -6.49 -3.83 -6.51
CA TYR A 11 -6.74 -2.52 -7.10
C TYR A 11 -6.75 -1.43 -6.00
N PRO A 12 -6.29 -0.20 -6.29
CA PRO A 12 -6.14 0.88 -5.31
C PRO A 12 -7.48 1.56 -5.03
N THR A 13 -8.42 0.84 -4.43
CA THR A 13 -9.68 1.41 -3.95
C THR A 13 -9.46 2.26 -2.71
N PRO A 14 -10.36 3.19 -2.36
CA PRO A 14 -10.24 3.98 -1.13
C PRO A 14 -10.03 3.12 0.12
N SER A 15 -10.73 1.98 0.23
CA SER A 15 -10.55 1.05 1.34
C SER A 15 -9.15 0.44 1.36
N HIS A 16 -8.58 0.12 0.19
CA HIS A 16 -7.24 -0.40 0.09
C HIS A 16 -6.20 0.65 0.46
N MET A 17 -6.39 1.89 0.03
CA MET A 17 -5.49 3.00 0.37
C MET A 17 -5.50 3.31 1.88
N VAL A 18 -6.66 3.24 2.54
CA VAL A 18 -6.76 3.38 3.99
C VAL A 18 -6.00 2.26 4.71
N ALA A 19 -6.18 1.01 4.28
CA ALA A 19 -5.44 -0.11 4.85
C ALA A 19 -3.93 -0.01 4.59
N LEU A 20 -3.52 0.40 3.39
CA LEU A 20 -2.12 0.61 3.02
C LEU A 20 -1.46 1.70 3.89
N GLN A 21 -2.17 2.79 4.20
CA GLN A 21 -1.70 3.81 5.12
C GLN A 21 -1.60 3.33 6.57
N ALA A 22 -2.58 2.55 7.03
CA ALA A 22 -2.62 2.07 8.42
C ALA A 22 -1.62 0.93 8.70
N LEU A 23 -1.40 0.04 7.74
CA LEU A 23 -0.63 -1.20 7.91
C LEU A 23 0.75 -1.14 7.25
N GLY A 24 0.98 -0.16 6.36
CA GLY A 24 2.14 -0.13 5.48
C GLY A 24 2.02 -1.13 4.31
N PRO A 25 3.03 -1.23 3.42
CA PRO A 25 3.04 -2.23 2.36
C PRO A 25 3.48 -3.61 2.86
N CYS A 26 2.81 -4.67 2.39
CA CYS A 26 3.18 -6.09 2.60
C CYS A 26 3.82 -6.75 1.36
N PRO A 27 4.37 -7.98 1.45
CA PRO A 27 5.09 -8.64 0.35
C PRO A 27 4.31 -8.80 -0.97
N GLU A 28 2.99 -8.90 -0.90
CA GLU A 28 2.11 -9.01 -2.07
C GLU A 28 2.00 -7.69 -2.86
N HIS A 29 2.40 -6.55 -2.29
CA HIS A 29 2.34 -5.27 -2.97
C HIS A 29 3.49 -5.11 -3.98
N ARG A 30 3.13 -4.60 -5.16
CA ARG A 30 4.10 -4.23 -6.18
C ARG A 30 4.80 -2.91 -5.80
N ARG A 31 6.08 -3.00 -5.41
CA ARG A 31 6.88 -1.84 -4.97
C ARG A 31 7.02 -0.74 -6.02
N SER A 32 6.87 -1.05 -7.30
CA SER A 32 6.92 -0.07 -8.38
C SER A 32 5.64 0.75 -8.53
N TYR A 33 4.53 0.38 -7.88
CA TYR A 33 3.27 1.10 -8.01
C TYR A 33 3.27 2.34 -7.12
N GLY A 34 2.89 3.49 -7.70
CA GLY A 34 3.03 4.82 -7.07
C GLY A 34 2.73 4.89 -5.57
N PRO A 35 1.53 4.46 -5.11
CA PRO A 35 1.18 4.48 -3.69
C PRO A 35 2.12 3.68 -2.79
N VAL A 36 2.58 2.52 -3.27
CA VAL A 36 3.47 1.63 -2.53
C VAL A 36 4.90 2.14 -2.59
N LYS A 37 5.32 2.62 -3.77
CA LYS A 37 6.63 3.22 -4.03
C LYS A 37 6.92 4.39 -3.08
N ALA A 38 5.91 5.23 -2.82
CA ALA A 38 6.02 6.35 -1.90
C ALA A 38 6.44 5.98 -0.47
N PHE A 39 6.13 4.76 0.02
CA PHE A 39 6.60 4.29 1.34
C PHE A 39 8.09 3.97 1.37
N PHE A 40 8.70 3.68 0.23
CA PHE A 40 10.13 3.33 0.12
C PHE A 40 10.98 4.52 -0.32
N GLU A 41 10.36 5.55 -0.90
CA GLU A 41 11.02 6.77 -1.36
C GLU A 41 10.87 7.94 -0.39
N GLN A 42 10.31 7.74 0.81
CA GLN A 42 10.24 8.82 1.80
C GLN A 42 11.66 9.34 2.05
N PRO A 43 11.95 10.62 1.77
CA PRO A 43 13.26 11.18 2.04
C PRO A 43 13.52 11.06 3.54
N SER A 44 14.67 10.48 3.90
CA SER A 44 15.14 10.51 5.28
C SER A 44 15.12 11.96 5.74
N LEU A 45 14.30 12.28 6.73
CA LEU A 45 14.40 13.55 7.44
C LEU A 45 15.73 13.53 8.20
N LEU A 46 16.78 14.05 7.55
CA LEU A 46 18.00 14.50 8.19
C LEU A 46 17.76 15.89 8.76
#